data_AF-A0A971Q5H0-F1
#
_entry.id   AF-A0A971Q5H0-F1
#
_cell.length_a   1.000
_cell.length_b   1.000
_cell.length_c   1.000
_cell.angle_alpha   90.00
_cell.angle_beta   90.00
_cell.angle_gamma   90.00
#
_symmetry.space_group_name_H-M   'P 1'
#
loop_
_entity.id
_entity.type
_entity.pdbx_description
1 polymer ?
#
loop_
_entity_poly.entity_id
_entity_poly.type
_entity_poly.pdbx_seq_one_letter_code
_entity_poly.pdbx_strand_id
1 'polypeptide(L)'
;EKVRALDDSRLVLLNSGRWDGIITVGSLSNPGSTEWEAQWGKETTGGLPADEVDAEGKTHPTFVQGGLGQTVQRVLGDCHHYPLVPYDQPSRDFFKYHGRDAKPIFQSESGTGSLLNVIDGLRQYQQAGASVELNNYKRLQKQVELLTADWNRFGMNDVYAFPEDMFIDSYAQQVRQSRLEYDLIRSNPKMCGLSITTMVDVGVGDGRWTYAREFKPGMMDALRDGWAPLRWCLFVEPGHVYAGRQFTIEAVLATEDVLKPGTYAADLKVFGEPGAVWEKHVTFSVPQPPKGSDGPLAVVVFRESIKLNVPPGAYEFTASLEQGGAPAGARRKFYVSAPVAASKSEVTVLGLSRETEHWLTAHGVTCRPFAAHPQVREVILVGDLSKTDAGLDQWKALLQRIARGSTVVFLSPYAFKRGDNAVGWLPLETKGCGYSFGDWVYHKECLAKPHPVFEGLPCKGVMDWEYYDQVITHFVFDGQDTPDDVAAVWFATGYNDGMLSEKFRTGYAAGLLFAGYRFGHGRFFINTLRILENLDINPAADRMLMNIIRYAQKGDGKPLAALPDDFETLLHRLYG
;
A
#
# COMPACT_ATOMS: atom_id res chain seq x y z
N GLU A 1 -3.13 -10.88 -42.09
CA GLU A 1 -3.14 -12.37 -42.09
C GLU A 1 -3.89 -12.86 -40.86
N LYS A 2 -4.65 -13.96 -40.94
CA LYS A 2 -5.26 -14.56 -39.75
C LYS A 2 -4.12 -15.14 -38.91
N VAL A 3 -3.98 -14.77 -37.64
CA VAL A 3 -2.93 -15.30 -36.72
C VAL A 3 -2.82 -16.83 -36.81
N ARG A 4 -3.96 -17.51 -36.99
CA ARG A 4 -4.06 -18.98 -37.17
C ARG A 4 -3.39 -19.55 -38.42
N ALA A 5 -3.22 -18.76 -39.47
CA ALA A 5 -2.46 -19.20 -40.64
C ALA A 5 -0.95 -19.24 -40.37
N LEU A 6 -0.48 -18.57 -39.31
CA LEU A 6 0.93 -18.52 -38.90
C LEU A 6 1.23 -19.50 -37.75
N ASP A 7 0.30 -19.69 -36.81
CA ASP A 7 0.43 -20.64 -35.71
C ASP A 7 -0.96 -21.10 -35.20
N ASP A 8 -1.26 -22.38 -35.39
CA ASP A 8 -2.49 -23.02 -34.89
C ASP A 8 -2.30 -23.68 -33.51
N SER A 9 -1.09 -23.72 -32.96
CA SER A 9 -0.77 -24.44 -31.72
C SER A 9 -0.92 -23.61 -30.44
N ARG A 10 -1.07 -22.28 -30.57
CA ARG A 10 -1.06 -21.34 -29.43
C ARG A 10 -2.44 -20.83 -29.06
N LEU A 11 -2.69 -20.67 -27.76
CA LEU A 11 -3.76 -19.84 -27.25
C LEU A 11 -3.55 -18.40 -27.72
N VAL A 12 -4.62 -17.76 -28.20
CA VAL A 12 -4.60 -16.35 -28.60
C VAL A 12 -5.66 -15.61 -27.79
N LEU A 13 -5.28 -14.48 -27.19
CA LEU A 13 -6.20 -13.62 -26.44
C LEU A 13 -6.61 -12.43 -27.29
N LEU A 14 -7.91 -12.13 -27.31
CA LEU A 14 -8.47 -10.94 -27.94
C LEU A 14 -8.49 -9.80 -26.92
N ASN A 15 -7.72 -8.74 -27.20
CA ASN A 15 -7.72 -7.49 -26.44
C ASN A 15 -7.45 -7.72 -24.93
N SER A 16 -6.19 -8.00 -24.58
CA SER A 16 -5.71 -8.26 -23.21
C SER A 16 -6.37 -7.35 -22.17
N GLY A 17 -6.94 -7.93 -21.12
CA GLY A 17 -7.66 -7.21 -20.06
C GLY A 17 -9.09 -6.80 -20.42
N ARG A 18 -9.52 -7.02 -21.67
CA ARG A 18 -10.88 -6.78 -22.19
C ARG A 18 -11.44 -5.41 -21.82
N TRP A 19 -10.60 -4.38 -21.99
CA TRP A 19 -10.96 -2.97 -21.79
C TRP A 19 -12.07 -2.45 -22.72
N ASP A 20 -12.57 -3.26 -23.65
CA ASP A 20 -13.78 -3.00 -24.44
C ASP A 20 -15.10 -3.30 -23.69
N GLY A 21 -15.06 -4.15 -22.66
CA GLY A 21 -16.21 -4.52 -21.83
C GLY A 21 -17.22 -5.42 -22.55
N ILE A 22 -16.88 -5.91 -23.74
CA ILE A 22 -17.79 -6.67 -24.59
C ILE A 22 -17.86 -8.10 -24.08
N ILE A 23 -19.02 -8.53 -23.58
CA ILE A 23 -19.24 -9.91 -23.12
C ILE A 23 -19.82 -10.82 -24.21
N THR A 24 -20.21 -10.29 -25.36
CA THR A 24 -20.91 -11.07 -26.42
C THR A 24 -19.95 -11.67 -27.46
N VAL A 25 -18.65 -11.50 -27.23
CA VAL A 25 -17.55 -12.07 -28.01
C VAL A 25 -16.57 -12.69 -27.03
N GLY A 26 -16.15 -13.92 -27.27
CA GLY A 26 -15.13 -14.59 -26.44
C GLY A 26 -13.81 -13.80 -26.38
N SER A 27 -13.07 -13.95 -25.28
CA SER A 27 -11.73 -13.36 -25.10
C SER A 27 -10.59 -14.25 -25.56
N LEU A 28 -10.86 -15.50 -25.92
CA LEU A 28 -9.83 -16.44 -26.31
C LEU A 28 -10.16 -17.18 -27.60
N SER A 29 -9.11 -17.62 -28.29
CA SER A 29 -9.17 -18.62 -29.33
C SER A 29 -8.23 -19.75 -28.94
N ASN A 30 -8.77 -20.94 -28.72
CA ASN A 30 -7.99 -22.12 -28.35
C ASN A 30 -7.09 -22.59 -29.51
N PRO A 31 -6.01 -23.36 -29.22
CA PRO A 31 -5.24 -24.05 -30.25
C PRO A 31 -6.15 -24.82 -31.22
N GLY A 32 -5.91 -24.67 -32.52
CA GLY A 32 -6.69 -25.27 -33.61
C GLY A 32 -8.02 -24.58 -33.93
N SER A 33 -8.48 -23.64 -33.09
CA SER A 33 -9.75 -22.93 -33.29
C SER A 33 -9.56 -21.64 -34.11
N THR A 34 -10.51 -21.35 -35.00
CA THR A 34 -10.58 -20.07 -35.73
C THR A 34 -11.58 -19.10 -35.14
N GLU A 35 -12.27 -19.49 -34.07
CA GLU A 35 -13.35 -18.72 -33.45
C GLU A 35 -12.89 -18.06 -32.15
N TRP A 36 -13.61 -16.99 -31.77
CA TRP A 36 -13.53 -16.41 -30.43
C TRP A 36 -14.51 -17.14 -29.51
N GLU A 37 -13.97 -17.90 -28.59
CA GLU A 37 -14.72 -18.82 -27.75
C GLU A 37 -15.08 -18.17 -26.41
N ALA A 38 -16.36 -18.19 -26.07
CA ALA A 38 -16.85 -17.68 -24.80
C ALA A 38 -16.68 -18.73 -23.70
N GLN A 39 -15.45 -19.04 -23.30
CA GLN A 39 -15.16 -20.02 -22.24
C GLN A 39 -14.87 -19.40 -20.88
N TRP A 40 -14.62 -18.09 -20.82
CA TRP A 40 -14.25 -17.42 -19.58
C TRP A 40 -15.28 -16.36 -19.13
N GLY A 41 -15.20 -15.98 -17.86
CA GLY A 41 -16.03 -14.96 -17.23
C GLY A 41 -17.52 -15.15 -17.47
N LYS A 42 -18.23 -14.05 -17.75
CA LYS A 42 -19.64 -14.05 -18.17
C LYS A 42 -19.82 -13.94 -19.68
N GLU A 43 -18.78 -14.27 -20.47
CA GLU A 43 -18.84 -14.13 -21.92
C GLU A 43 -19.89 -15.07 -22.54
N THR A 44 -20.43 -14.69 -23.68
CA THR A 44 -21.42 -15.47 -24.46
C THR A 44 -21.12 -15.32 -25.95
N THR A 45 -21.64 -16.22 -26.78
CA THR A 45 -21.58 -16.11 -28.25
C THR A 45 -22.96 -15.74 -28.81
N GLY A 46 -23.07 -14.61 -29.52
CA GLY A 46 -24.25 -14.30 -30.33
C GLY A 46 -25.39 -13.51 -29.66
N GLY A 47 -25.11 -12.71 -28.63
CA GLY A 47 -26.08 -11.79 -28.00
C GLY A 47 -25.85 -10.32 -28.37
N LEU A 48 -26.85 -9.47 -28.13
CA LEU A 48 -26.65 -8.01 -28.05
C LEU A 48 -25.89 -7.70 -26.75
N PRO A 49 -24.95 -6.72 -26.73
CA PRO A 49 -24.37 -6.28 -25.48
C PRO A 49 -25.52 -5.81 -24.59
N ALA A 50 -25.82 -6.57 -23.53
CA ALA A 50 -26.74 -6.07 -22.54
C ALA A 50 -26.01 -4.91 -21.83
N ASP A 51 -26.38 -3.69 -22.16
CA ASP A 51 -26.53 -2.71 -21.11
C ASP A 51 -27.57 -3.33 -20.17
N GLU A 52 -27.14 -3.92 -19.06
CA GLU A 52 -28.08 -4.37 -18.04
C GLU A 52 -28.80 -3.10 -17.58
N VAL A 53 -30.07 -3.02 -17.97
CA VAL A 53 -31.03 -2.09 -17.41
C VAL A 53 -31.54 -2.79 -16.14
N ASP A 54 -31.29 -2.21 -14.97
CA ASP A 54 -31.84 -2.74 -13.72
C ASP A 54 -33.39 -2.70 -13.73
N ALA A 55 -34.01 -3.26 -12.68
CA ALA A 55 -35.47 -3.28 -12.55
C ALA A 55 -36.08 -1.86 -12.50
N GLU A 56 -35.23 -0.86 -12.27
CA GLU A 56 -35.53 0.56 -12.16
C GLU A 56 -35.26 1.34 -13.45
N GLY A 57 -34.80 0.70 -14.54
CA GLY A 57 -34.61 1.36 -15.83
C GLY A 57 -33.24 2.02 -16.02
N LYS A 58 -32.26 1.75 -15.15
CA LYS A 58 -30.94 2.40 -15.17
C LYS A 58 -29.91 1.57 -15.94
N THR A 59 -29.22 2.20 -16.88
CA THR A 59 -28.09 1.59 -17.59
C THR A 59 -26.85 1.60 -16.70
N HIS A 60 -26.27 0.43 -16.45
CA HIS A 60 -25.00 0.31 -15.74
C HIS A 60 -23.83 0.35 -16.73
N PRO A 61 -22.94 1.36 -16.66
CA PRO A 61 -21.80 1.43 -17.57
C PRO A 61 -20.91 0.19 -17.40
N THR A 62 -20.44 -0.32 -18.53
CA THR A 62 -19.54 -1.49 -18.68
C THR A 62 -18.22 -1.34 -17.92
N PHE A 63 -17.88 -0.09 -17.58
CA PHE A 63 -16.75 0.36 -16.79
C PHE A 63 -17.21 1.39 -15.78
N VAL A 64 -16.84 1.22 -14.51
CA VAL A 64 -16.63 2.36 -13.63
C VAL A 64 -15.13 2.54 -13.54
N GLN A 65 -14.60 3.48 -14.32
CA GLN A 65 -13.25 3.98 -14.14
C GLN A 65 -13.26 4.77 -12.82
N GLY A 66 -13.01 4.10 -11.70
CA GLY A 66 -12.62 4.79 -10.48
C GLY A 66 -11.30 5.50 -10.75
N GLY A 67 -11.15 6.74 -10.31
CA GLY A 67 -9.83 7.39 -10.29
C GLY A 67 -8.82 6.51 -9.55
N LEU A 68 -7.55 6.57 -9.96
CA LEU A 68 -6.43 5.83 -9.34
C LEU A 68 -6.51 4.29 -9.46
N GLY A 69 -6.96 3.76 -10.60
CA GLY A 69 -6.79 2.34 -10.96
C GLY A 69 -7.85 1.38 -10.41
N GLN A 70 -8.83 1.85 -9.63
CA GLN A 70 -9.92 1.01 -9.15
C GLN A 70 -11.01 0.85 -10.22
N THR A 71 -10.85 -0.16 -11.09
CA THR A 71 -11.87 -0.53 -12.07
C THR A 71 -12.77 -1.62 -11.48
N VAL A 72 -14.06 -1.34 -11.31
CA VAL A 72 -15.06 -2.40 -11.09
C VAL A 72 -15.40 -2.98 -12.46
N GLN A 73 -14.69 -4.04 -12.83
CA GLN A 73 -14.92 -4.73 -14.09
C GLN A 73 -16.22 -5.55 -13.99
N ARG A 74 -17.01 -5.60 -15.07
CA ARG A 74 -17.85 -6.78 -15.30
C ARG A 74 -16.96 -8.01 -15.18
N VAL A 75 -17.51 -9.15 -14.79
CA VAL A 75 -16.74 -10.40 -14.74
C VAL A 75 -16.44 -10.84 -16.18
N LEU A 76 -15.39 -10.29 -16.78
CA LEU A 76 -14.91 -10.60 -18.12
C LEU A 76 -14.06 -11.87 -18.08
N GLY A 77 -13.81 -12.46 -19.25
CA GLY A 77 -13.00 -13.67 -19.31
C GLY A 77 -11.52 -13.46 -19.02
N ASP A 78 -11.05 -12.23 -19.24
CA ASP A 78 -9.68 -11.78 -19.02
C ASP A 78 -9.71 -10.46 -18.23
N CYS A 79 -8.86 -10.33 -17.20
CA CYS A 79 -8.74 -9.15 -16.38
C CYS A 79 -7.29 -8.64 -16.20
N HIS A 80 -7.18 -7.31 -16.12
CA HIS A 80 -6.00 -6.56 -15.66
C HIS A 80 -6.36 -5.91 -14.33
N HIS A 81 -5.62 -6.22 -13.28
CA HIS A 81 -5.91 -5.65 -11.97
C HIS A 81 -4.62 -5.22 -11.27
N TYR A 82 -4.59 -3.91 -10.99
CA TYR A 82 -3.48 -3.21 -10.35
C TYR A 82 -4.02 -2.40 -9.17
N PRO A 83 -4.27 -3.08 -8.03
CA PRO A 83 -4.76 -2.38 -6.86
C PRO A 83 -3.70 -1.44 -6.31
N LEU A 84 -4.14 -0.47 -5.51
CA LEU A 84 -3.22 0.38 -4.78
C LEU A 84 -2.48 -0.41 -3.70
N VAL A 85 -1.19 -0.16 -3.52
CA VAL A 85 -0.32 -0.81 -2.53
C VAL A 85 -0.14 0.08 -1.29
N PRO A 86 -0.19 -0.48 -0.07
CA PRO A 86 -0.49 -1.88 0.26
C PRO A 86 -1.94 -2.27 -0.05
N TYR A 87 -2.17 -3.50 -0.53
CA TYR A 87 -3.52 -3.98 -0.87
C TYR A 87 -4.46 -3.91 0.35
N ASP A 88 -5.54 -3.15 0.21
CA ASP A 88 -6.63 -3.09 1.18
C ASP A 88 -7.53 -4.34 1.12
N GLN A 89 -8.46 -4.47 2.07
CA GLN A 89 -9.35 -5.64 2.11
C GLN A 89 -10.21 -5.78 0.84
N PRO A 90 -10.86 -4.72 0.30
CA PRO A 90 -11.57 -4.81 -0.97
C PRO A 90 -10.72 -5.35 -2.13
N SER A 91 -9.46 -4.93 -2.24
CA SER A 91 -8.53 -5.41 -3.28
C SER A 91 -8.17 -6.89 -3.08
N ARG A 92 -7.96 -7.32 -1.84
CA ARG A 92 -7.72 -8.74 -1.51
C ARG A 92 -8.95 -9.60 -1.83
N ASP A 93 -10.14 -9.13 -1.47
CA ASP A 93 -11.41 -9.79 -1.73
C ASP A 93 -11.69 -9.92 -3.23
N PHE A 94 -11.29 -8.92 -4.04
CA PHE A 94 -11.35 -9.01 -5.49
C PHE A 94 -10.58 -10.23 -5.98
N PHE A 95 -9.28 -10.35 -5.67
CA PHE A 95 -8.50 -11.50 -6.15
C PHE A 95 -9.06 -12.85 -5.66
N LYS A 96 -9.47 -12.94 -4.38
CA LYS A 96 -9.95 -14.21 -3.80
C LYS A 96 -11.31 -14.66 -4.32
N TYR A 97 -12.20 -13.73 -4.67
CA TYR A 97 -13.60 -14.05 -4.94
C TYR A 97 -14.12 -13.59 -6.31
N HIS A 98 -13.31 -12.89 -7.11
CA HIS A 98 -13.69 -12.49 -8.46
C HIS A 98 -14.00 -13.73 -9.31
N GLY A 99 -15.12 -13.70 -10.02
CA GLY A 99 -15.56 -14.83 -10.85
C GLY A 99 -16.35 -15.93 -10.16
N ARG A 100 -16.65 -15.82 -8.86
CA ARG A 100 -17.34 -16.88 -8.09
C ARG A 100 -18.61 -17.42 -8.79
N ASP A 101 -19.38 -16.53 -9.42
CA ASP A 101 -20.66 -16.81 -10.08
C ASP A 101 -20.53 -16.88 -11.61
N ALA A 102 -19.34 -17.16 -12.14
CA ALA A 102 -19.02 -17.16 -13.56
C ALA A 102 -18.20 -18.39 -14.00
N LYS A 103 -17.91 -18.49 -15.31
CA LYS A 103 -16.88 -19.38 -15.83
C LYS A 103 -15.49 -18.88 -15.36
N PRO A 104 -14.42 -19.68 -15.50
CA PRO A 104 -13.08 -19.28 -15.06
C PRO A 104 -12.61 -17.95 -15.68
N ILE A 105 -11.63 -17.32 -15.03
CA ILE A 105 -11.08 -16.02 -15.41
C ILE A 105 -9.57 -16.14 -15.52
N PHE A 106 -9.03 -15.53 -16.56
CA PHE A 106 -7.59 -15.46 -16.77
C PHE A 106 -7.08 -14.07 -16.37
N GLN A 107 -6.18 -14.01 -15.39
CA GLN A 107 -5.51 -12.75 -15.03
C GLN A 107 -4.36 -12.54 -16.03
N SER A 108 -4.60 -11.91 -17.17
CA SER A 108 -3.57 -11.73 -18.20
C SER A 108 -2.50 -10.71 -17.82
N GLU A 109 -2.80 -9.86 -16.85
CA GLU A 109 -1.85 -8.87 -16.36
C GLU A 109 -2.10 -8.52 -14.89
N SER A 110 -1.10 -8.75 -14.05
CA SER A 110 -1.10 -8.36 -12.65
C SER A 110 0.33 -8.26 -12.12
N GLY A 111 0.52 -7.55 -11.02
CA GLY A 111 1.84 -7.37 -10.47
C GLY A 111 1.97 -6.10 -9.65
N THR A 112 2.87 -6.17 -8.68
CA THR A 112 3.44 -4.99 -8.03
C THR A 112 4.89 -4.79 -8.47
N GLY A 113 5.31 -3.54 -8.67
CA GLY A 113 6.70 -3.21 -8.98
C GLY A 113 7.58 -3.05 -7.74
N SER A 114 8.73 -2.44 -7.96
CA SER A 114 9.61 -1.84 -6.95
C SER A 114 9.98 -0.44 -7.44
N LEU A 115 10.77 0.29 -6.66
CA LEU A 115 11.53 1.42 -7.20
C LEU A 115 12.47 0.93 -8.31
N LEU A 116 12.61 1.72 -9.38
CA LEU A 116 13.66 1.50 -10.36
C LEU A 116 15.00 1.92 -9.75
N ASN A 117 15.98 1.01 -9.69
CA ASN A 117 17.33 1.35 -9.24
C ASN A 117 18.04 2.18 -10.30
N VAL A 118 17.80 3.49 -10.24
CA VAL A 118 18.33 4.45 -11.22
C VAL A 118 19.84 4.66 -11.09
N ILE A 119 20.40 4.38 -9.91
CA ILE A 119 21.84 4.50 -9.66
C ILE A 119 22.57 3.34 -10.34
N ASP A 120 22.22 2.10 -9.98
CA ASP A 120 22.81 0.91 -10.59
C ASP A 120 22.60 0.91 -12.11
N GLY A 121 21.38 1.19 -12.57
CA GLY A 121 21.08 1.33 -13.99
C GLY A 121 22.02 2.31 -14.68
N LEU A 122 22.23 3.52 -14.14
CA LEU A 122 23.18 4.49 -14.71
C LEU A 122 24.62 3.95 -14.72
N ARG A 123 25.06 3.27 -13.65
CA ARG A 123 26.41 2.70 -13.56
C ARG A 123 26.63 1.59 -14.58
N GLN A 124 25.62 0.77 -14.86
CA GLN A 124 25.70 -0.26 -15.90
C GLN A 124 25.87 0.34 -17.30
N TYR A 125 25.17 1.42 -17.62
CA TYR A 125 25.41 2.15 -18.88
C TYR A 125 26.84 2.70 -18.96
N GLN A 126 27.36 3.26 -17.86
CA GLN A 126 28.73 3.77 -17.80
C GLN A 126 29.77 2.65 -17.95
N GLN A 127 29.57 1.53 -17.26
CA GLN A 127 30.42 0.34 -17.34
C GLN A 127 30.46 -0.23 -18.77
N ALA A 128 29.32 -0.21 -19.46
CA ALA A 128 29.24 -0.64 -20.86
C ALA A 128 29.87 0.35 -21.86
N GLY A 129 30.34 1.52 -21.41
CA GLY A 129 30.85 2.57 -22.29
C GLY A 129 29.77 3.14 -23.21
N ALA A 130 28.50 3.08 -22.79
CA ALA A 130 27.38 3.54 -23.60
C ALA A 130 27.40 5.07 -23.80
N SER A 131 26.88 5.52 -24.94
CA SER A 131 26.84 6.96 -25.24
C SER A 131 25.97 7.71 -24.24
N VAL A 132 26.49 8.82 -23.72
CA VAL A 132 25.75 9.76 -22.86
C VAL A 132 24.59 10.44 -23.58
N GLU A 133 24.55 10.36 -24.92
CA GLU A 133 23.47 10.91 -25.73
C GLU A 133 22.20 10.05 -25.72
N LEU A 134 22.27 8.81 -25.23
CA LEU A 134 21.12 7.91 -25.15
C LEU A 134 20.05 8.47 -24.19
N ASN A 135 18.78 8.44 -24.63
CA ASN A 135 17.66 8.94 -23.84
C ASN A 135 17.57 8.29 -22.45
N ASN A 136 17.79 6.98 -22.37
CA ASN A 136 17.78 6.26 -21.10
C ASN A 136 18.92 6.70 -20.19
N TYR A 137 20.12 6.95 -20.73
CA TYR A 137 21.25 7.48 -19.96
C TYR A 137 20.89 8.83 -19.34
N LYS A 138 20.42 9.78 -20.16
CA LYS A 138 20.03 11.13 -19.71
C LYS A 138 18.91 11.09 -18.67
N ARG A 139 17.91 10.22 -18.87
CA ARG A 139 16.80 10.05 -17.93
C ARG A 139 17.29 9.49 -16.59
N LEU A 140 18.11 8.44 -16.58
CA LEU A 140 18.66 7.86 -15.36
C LEU A 140 19.56 8.87 -14.63
N GLN A 141 20.46 9.54 -15.36
CA GLN A 141 21.32 10.60 -14.81
C GLN A 141 20.49 11.70 -14.13
N LYS A 142 19.43 12.17 -14.80
CA LYS A 142 18.58 13.21 -14.23
C LYS A 142 17.89 12.76 -12.94
N GLN A 143 17.40 11.52 -12.89
CA GLN A 143 16.77 10.98 -11.69
C GLN A 143 17.78 10.81 -10.55
N VAL A 144 19.02 10.38 -10.84
CA VAL A 144 20.09 10.28 -9.83
C VAL A 144 20.43 11.65 -9.25
N GLU A 145 20.52 12.70 -10.08
CA GLU A 145 20.75 14.08 -9.61
C GLU A 145 19.65 14.56 -8.66
N LEU A 146 18.38 14.35 -9.05
CA LEU A 146 17.23 14.77 -8.24
C LEU A 146 17.14 13.97 -6.94
N LEU A 147 17.28 12.65 -7.01
CA LEU A 147 17.35 11.77 -5.84
C LEU A 147 18.44 12.22 -4.87
N THR A 148 19.65 12.50 -5.37
CA THR A 148 20.77 12.93 -4.53
C THR A 148 20.48 14.27 -3.85
N ALA A 149 19.83 15.20 -4.55
CA ALA A 149 19.48 16.50 -3.98
C ALA A 149 18.48 16.35 -2.82
N ASP A 150 17.37 15.62 -3.03
CA ASP A 150 16.36 15.41 -1.99
C ASP A 150 16.85 14.51 -0.86
N TRP A 151 17.67 13.50 -1.17
CA TRP A 151 18.29 12.62 -0.17
C TRP A 151 19.10 13.43 0.85
N ASN A 152 19.92 14.36 0.37
CA ASN A 152 20.69 15.27 1.22
C ASN A 152 19.78 16.26 1.95
N ARG A 153 18.82 16.85 1.24
CA ARG A 153 17.86 17.82 1.79
C ARG A 153 17.04 17.25 2.95
N PHE A 154 16.62 15.99 2.85
CA PHE A 154 15.83 15.33 3.88
C PHE A 154 16.69 14.62 4.95
N GLY A 155 18.02 14.66 4.81
CA GLY A 155 18.96 14.05 5.75
C GLY A 155 18.82 12.54 5.82
N MET A 156 18.76 11.87 4.66
CA MET A 156 18.56 10.42 4.56
C MET A 156 19.85 9.60 4.79
N ASN A 157 21.00 10.28 4.92
CA ASN A 157 22.27 9.65 5.32
C ASN A 157 22.24 9.05 6.74
N ASP A 158 21.27 9.43 7.58
CA ASP A 158 21.04 8.83 8.90
C ASP A 158 20.23 7.51 8.83
N VAL A 159 19.68 7.20 7.65
CA VAL A 159 18.81 6.04 7.42
C VAL A 159 19.61 4.90 6.80
N TYR A 160 20.23 5.14 5.65
CA TYR A 160 21.07 4.17 4.95
C TYR A 160 22.50 4.67 4.83
N ALA A 161 23.43 3.73 4.69
CA ALA A 161 24.81 4.06 4.38
C ALA A 161 24.91 4.67 2.97
N PHE A 162 24.14 4.13 2.02
CA PHE A 162 24.03 4.63 0.66
C PHE A 162 22.58 4.58 0.15
N PRO A 163 22.17 5.48 -0.76
CA PRO A 163 20.84 5.43 -1.36
C PRO A 163 20.50 4.11 -2.05
N GLU A 164 21.52 3.38 -2.53
CA GLU A 164 21.39 2.09 -3.19
C GLU A 164 20.67 1.05 -2.32
N ASP A 165 20.86 1.10 -1.00
CA ASP A 165 20.27 0.16 -0.05
C ASP A 165 18.73 0.28 0.01
N MET A 166 18.17 1.46 -0.27
CA MET A 166 16.72 1.67 -0.36
C MET A 166 16.09 0.82 -1.48
N PHE A 167 16.79 0.64 -2.61
CA PHE A 167 16.28 -0.17 -3.71
C PHE A 167 16.23 -1.65 -3.35
N ILE A 168 17.17 -2.13 -2.52
CA ILE A 168 17.18 -3.51 -2.01
C ILE A 168 15.98 -3.76 -1.10
N ASP A 169 15.66 -2.81 -0.22
CA ASP A 169 14.46 -2.89 0.62
C ASP A 169 13.17 -2.85 -0.20
N SER A 170 13.11 -2.01 -1.24
CA SER A 170 11.99 -1.98 -2.19
C SER A 170 11.84 -3.30 -2.96
N TYR A 171 12.94 -3.94 -3.38
CA TYR A 171 12.90 -5.27 -3.98
C TYR A 171 12.38 -6.33 -3.00
N ALA A 172 12.82 -6.28 -1.74
CA ALA A 172 12.34 -7.19 -0.72
C ALA A 172 10.82 -7.02 -0.48
N GLN A 173 10.31 -5.79 -0.57
CA GLN A 173 8.89 -5.49 -0.47
C GLN A 173 8.10 -6.00 -1.68
N GLN A 174 8.60 -5.79 -2.90
CA GLN A 174 8.05 -6.38 -4.12
C GLN A 174 7.96 -7.90 -4.03
N VAL A 175 9.00 -8.56 -3.49
CA VAL A 175 9.03 -10.01 -3.28
C VAL A 175 7.94 -10.46 -2.31
N ARG A 176 7.76 -9.78 -1.17
CA ARG A 176 6.70 -10.11 -0.20
C ARG A 176 5.31 -9.92 -0.81
N GLN A 177 5.10 -8.81 -1.53
CA GLN A 177 3.84 -8.51 -2.18
C GLN A 177 3.51 -9.50 -3.30
N SER A 178 4.50 -9.92 -4.09
CA SER A 178 4.33 -10.95 -5.13
C SER A 178 3.85 -12.28 -4.52
N ARG A 179 4.39 -12.67 -3.36
CA ARG A 179 3.96 -13.90 -2.66
C ARG A 179 2.53 -13.80 -2.17
N LEU A 180 2.14 -12.66 -1.61
CA LEU A 180 0.75 -12.38 -1.24
C LEU A 180 -0.18 -12.45 -2.46
N GLU A 181 0.23 -11.88 -3.59
CA GLU A 181 -0.55 -11.92 -4.83
C GLU A 181 -0.73 -13.37 -5.34
N TYR A 182 0.30 -14.21 -5.28
CA TYR A 182 0.16 -15.64 -5.56
C TYR A 182 -0.80 -16.33 -4.58
N ASP A 183 -0.73 -16.02 -3.27
CA ASP A 183 -1.68 -16.55 -2.29
C ASP A 183 -3.12 -16.20 -2.69
N LEU A 184 -3.38 -14.91 -2.94
CA LEU A 184 -4.70 -14.39 -3.27
C LEU A 184 -5.26 -15.02 -4.56
N ILE A 185 -4.50 -14.96 -5.66
CA ILE A 185 -4.94 -15.44 -6.97
C ILE A 185 -5.10 -16.96 -6.96
N ARG A 186 -4.11 -17.70 -6.46
CA ARG A 186 -4.14 -19.18 -6.50
C ARG A 186 -5.10 -19.79 -5.48
N SER A 187 -5.53 -19.04 -4.47
CA SER A 187 -6.59 -19.49 -3.56
C SER A 187 -7.99 -19.44 -4.19
N ASN A 188 -8.15 -18.72 -5.30
CA ASN A 188 -9.42 -18.59 -6.00
C ASN A 188 -9.60 -19.73 -7.01
N PRO A 189 -10.57 -20.64 -6.83
CA PRO A 189 -10.77 -21.77 -7.75
C PRO A 189 -11.27 -21.36 -9.14
N LYS A 190 -11.61 -20.08 -9.35
CA LYS A 190 -12.04 -19.53 -10.64
C LYS A 190 -10.90 -18.88 -11.43
N MET A 191 -9.73 -18.64 -10.82
CA MET A 191 -8.58 -18.09 -11.54
C MET A 191 -7.86 -19.23 -12.26
N CYS A 192 -8.01 -19.31 -13.59
CA CYS A 192 -7.44 -20.38 -14.40
C CYS A 192 -6.05 -20.05 -14.98
N GLY A 193 -5.51 -18.87 -14.69
CA GLY A 193 -4.15 -18.52 -15.07
C GLY A 193 -3.76 -17.12 -14.63
N LEU A 194 -2.44 -16.89 -14.61
CA LEU A 194 -1.82 -15.64 -14.24
C LEU A 194 -0.66 -15.36 -15.20
N SER A 195 -0.65 -14.16 -15.77
CA SER A 195 0.48 -13.56 -16.46
C SER A 195 0.89 -12.30 -15.70
N ILE A 196 2.17 -12.23 -15.34
CA ILE A 196 2.71 -11.14 -14.52
C ILE A 196 3.25 -9.99 -15.39
N THR A 197 3.00 -8.76 -14.97
CA THR A 197 3.70 -7.57 -15.47
C THR A 197 4.80 -7.16 -14.50
N THR A 198 6.05 -7.06 -14.93
CA THR A 198 6.65 -7.59 -16.17
C THR A 198 7.92 -8.35 -15.82
N MET A 199 8.55 -8.98 -16.79
CA MET A 199 9.72 -9.79 -16.53
C MET A 199 10.98 -8.89 -16.34
N VAL A 200 11.16 -7.82 -17.11
CA VAL A 200 12.36 -6.95 -17.06
C VAL A 200 11.96 -5.50 -16.79
N ASP A 201 12.70 -4.79 -15.94
CA ASP A 201 12.54 -3.34 -15.76
C ASP A 201 12.73 -2.60 -17.11
N VAL A 202 11.70 -1.90 -17.59
CA VAL A 202 11.71 -1.18 -18.88
C VAL A 202 11.53 0.33 -18.72
N GLY A 203 12.45 0.95 -17.97
CA GLY A 203 12.42 2.39 -17.67
C GLY A 203 11.47 2.76 -16.52
N VAL A 204 10.92 1.74 -15.88
CA VAL A 204 10.12 1.72 -14.66
C VAL A 204 10.52 0.47 -13.87
N GLY A 205 10.20 0.41 -12.57
CA GLY A 205 10.67 -0.65 -11.66
C GLY A 205 9.75 -1.88 -11.55
N ASP A 206 8.89 -2.15 -12.53
CA ASP A 206 7.88 -3.21 -12.52
C ASP A 206 8.43 -4.63 -12.82
N GLY A 207 9.68 -4.73 -13.22
CA GLY A 207 10.35 -5.97 -13.59
C GLY A 207 10.56 -6.93 -12.43
N ARG A 208 10.72 -8.21 -12.75
CA ARG A 208 11.24 -9.25 -11.85
C ARG A 208 12.77 -9.33 -11.97
N TRP A 209 13.27 -8.88 -13.11
CA TRP A 209 14.67 -8.59 -13.36
C TRP A 209 14.95 -7.10 -13.34
N THR A 210 16.18 -6.77 -12.98
CA THR A 210 16.77 -5.44 -13.12
C THR A 210 16.86 -5.04 -14.59
N TYR A 211 17.26 -3.79 -14.82
CA TYR A 211 17.53 -3.24 -16.15
C TYR A 211 18.56 -4.05 -16.96
N ALA A 212 19.55 -4.65 -16.28
CA ALA A 212 20.56 -5.55 -16.86
C ALA A 212 20.11 -7.01 -16.99
N ARG A 213 18.83 -7.33 -16.74
CA ARG A 213 18.28 -8.68 -16.83
C ARG A 213 18.82 -9.64 -15.77
N GLU A 214 19.10 -9.13 -14.59
CA GLU A 214 19.47 -9.91 -13.41
C GLU A 214 18.25 -10.09 -12.51
N PHE A 215 18.03 -11.27 -11.93
CA PHE A 215 16.95 -11.43 -10.95
C PHE A 215 17.12 -10.45 -9.79
N LYS A 216 16.06 -9.70 -9.47
CA LYS A 216 16.02 -8.92 -8.24
C LYS A 216 16.22 -9.86 -7.04
N PRO A 217 16.99 -9.47 -6.01
CA PRO A 217 17.25 -10.34 -4.85
C PRO A 217 15.97 -10.95 -4.28
N GLY A 218 15.97 -12.28 -4.13
CA GLY A 218 14.81 -13.05 -3.63
C GLY A 218 13.68 -13.31 -4.64
N MET A 219 13.68 -12.67 -5.81
CA MET A 219 12.60 -12.79 -6.79
C MET A 219 12.51 -14.20 -7.39
N MET A 220 13.63 -14.83 -7.74
CA MET A 220 13.61 -16.20 -8.29
C MET A 220 12.98 -17.20 -7.31
N ASP A 221 13.21 -17.06 -6.01
CA ASP A 221 12.57 -17.91 -5.00
C ASP A 221 11.07 -17.64 -4.90
N ALA A 222 10.63 -16.38 -5.02
CA ALA A 222 9.21 -16.04 -5.06
C ALA A 222 8.52 -16.58 -6.32
N LEU A 223 9.19 -16.56 -7.48
CA LEU A 223 8.68 -17.15 -8.70
C LEU A 223 8.62 -18.69 -8.60
N ARG A 224 9.64 -19.34 -8.04
CA ARG A 224 9.58 -20.78 -7.79
C ARG A 224 8.43 -21.14 -6.84
N ASP A 225 8.21 -20.34 -5.81
CA ASP A 225 7.12 -20.51 -4.83
C ASP A 225 5.75 -20.35 -5.50
N GLY A 226 5.53 -19.26 -6.22
CA GLY A 226 4.23 -18.93 -6.85
C GLY A 226 3.80 -19.88 -7.96
N TRP A 227 4.74 -20.44 -8.72
CA TRP A 227 4.47 -21.37 -9.83
C TRP A 227 4.54 -22.84 -9.42
N ALA A 228 4.72 -23.13 -8.13
CA ALA A 228 4.68 -24.51 -7.66
C ALA A 228 3.28 -25.11 -7.97
N PRO A 229 3.23 -26.30 -8.62
CA PRO A 229 1.96 -26.89 -9.04
C PRO A 229 1.11 -27.39 -7.86
N LEU A 230 1.74 -27.53 -6.67
CA LEU A 230 1.08 -27.77 -5.40
C LEU A 230 1.59 -26.72 -4.39
N ARG A 231 0.70 -25.93 -3.80
CA ARG A 231 1.08 -24.78 -2.99
C ARG A 231 0.06 -24.46 -1.91
N TRP A 232 0.52 -24.15 -0.71
CA TRP A 232 -0.31 -23.51 0.33
C TRP A 232 -0.48 -22.02 0.04
N CYS A 233 -1.72 -21.56 0.09
CA CYS A 233 -2.08 -20.15 0.18
C CYS A 233 -2.55 -19.87 1.61
N LEU A 234 -1.77 -19.09 2.36
CA LEU A 234 -1.97 -18.87 3.79
C LEU A 234 -2.31 -17.40 4.08
N PHE A 235 -3.38 -17.17 4.85
CA PHE A 235 -3.84 -15.83 5.19
C PHE A 235 -3.89 -15.62 6.70
N VAL A 236 -3.55 -14.40 7.12
CA VAL A 236 -3.73 -13.88 8.48
C VAL A 236 -4.38 -12.51 8.37
N GLU A 237 -5.58 -12.35 8.91
CA GLU A 237 -6.41 -11.16 8.74
C GLU A 237 -6.91 -10.65 10.11
N PRO A 238 -6.47 -9.45 10.56
CA PRO A 238 -5.44 -8.59 9.97
C PRO A 238 -4.01 -9.16 10.16
N GLY A 239 -3.05 -8.68 9.36
CA GLY A 239 -1.64 -9.13 9.40
C GLY A 239 -0.80 -8.53 10.54
N HIS A 240 -1.31 -7.50 11.22
CA HIS A 240 -0.72 -6.94 12.44
C HIS A 240 -1.81 -6.85 13.51
N VAL A 241 -1.71 -7.70 14.54
CA VAL A 241 -2.77 -7.93 15.53
C VAL A 241 -2.36 -7.48 16.92
N TYR A 242 -3.35 -7.26 17.78
CA TYR A 242 -3.14 -7.08 19.21
C TYR A 242 -3.07 -8.42 19.93
N ALA A 243 -2.12 -8.56 20.85
CA ALA A 243 -2.12 -9.67 21.81
C ALA A 243 -3.46 -9.71 22.56
N GLY A 244 -4.06 -10.90 22.61
CA GLY A 244 -5.32 -11.14 23.30
C GLY A 244 -6.59 -10.72 22.54
N ARG A 245 -6.49 -10.25 21.29
CA ARG A 245 -7.65 -10.04 20.41
C ARG A 245 -7.84 -11.20 19.43
N GLN A 246 -9.05 -11.32 18.91
CA GLN A 246 -9.36 -12.30 17.87
C GLN A 246 -8.89 -11.81 16.50
N PHE A 247 -8.40 -12.74 15.69
CA PHE A 247 -8.06 -12.54 14.28
C PHE A 247 -8.31 -13.84 13.51
N THR A 248 -8.39 -13.77 12.19
CA THR A 248 -8.69 -14.94 11.35
C THR A 248 -7.43 -15.48 10.69
N ILE A 249 -7.30 -16.81 10.69
CA ILE A 249 -6.32 -17.53 9.89
C ILE A 249 -7.02 -18.47 8.92
N GLU A 250 -6.48 -18.59 7.71
CA GLU A 250 -7.06 -19.42 6.65
C GLU A 250 -5.95 -20.12 5.86
N ALA A 251 -6.14 -21.41 5.58
CA ALA A 251 -5.28 -22.21 4.72
C ALA A 251 -6.09 -22.77 3.55
N VAL A 252 -5.65 -22.45 2.34
CA VAL A 252 -6.17 -22.98 1.08
C VAL A 252 -5.04 -23.71 0.38
N LEU A 253 -5.33 -24.88 -0.19
CA LEU A 253 -4.36 -25.65 -0.96
C LEU A 253 -4.65 -25.47 -2.45
N ALA A 254 -3.76 -24.76 -3.15
CA ALA A 254 -3.78 -24.66 -4.60
C ALA A 254 -3.13 -25.92 -5.21
N THR A 255 -3.81 -26.53 -6.18
CA THR A 255 -3.38 -27.78 -6.80
C THR A 255 -3.71 -27.79 -8.30
N GLU A 256 -2.70 -28.00 -9.12
CA GLU A 256 -2.84 -28.25 -10.58
C GLU A 256 -2.98 -29.76 -10.82
N ASP A 257 -3.96 -30.38 -10.15
CA ASP A 257 -4.22 -31.83 -10.15
C ASP A 257 -3.03 -32.72 -9.72
N VAL A 258 -2.07 -32.15 -8.97
CA VAL A 258 -0.93 -32.89 -8.40
C VAL A 258 -1.39 -33.90 -7.35
N LEU A 259 -2.35 -33.52 -6.49
CA LEU A 259 -2.96 -34.43 -5.53
C LEU A 259 -4.13 -35.18 -6.16
N LYS A 260 -4.11 -36.51 -6.06
CA LYS A 260 -5.24 -37.34 -6.49
C LYS A 260 -6.44 -37.13 -5.57
N PRO A 261 -7.67 -37.36 -6.06
CA PRO A 261 -8.86 -37.40 -5.20
C PRO A 261 -8.66 -38.35 -4.02
N GLY A 262 -9.04 -37.92 -2.83
CA GLY A 262 -8.81 -38.67 -1.60
C GLY A 262 -8.78 -37.81 -0.34
N THR A 263 -8.57 -38.46 0.80
CA THR A 263 -8.46 -37.82 2.11
C THR A 263 -6.99 -37.60 2.48
N TYR A 264 -6.68 -36.39 2.95
CA TYR A 264 -5.34 -35.97 3.37
C TYR A 264 -5.38 -35.34 4.76
N ALA A 265 -4.23 -35.32 5.41
CA ALA A 265 -4.03 -34.68 6.71
C ALA A 265 -2.92 -33.62 6.64
N ALA A 266 -3.09 -32.54 7.40
CA ALA A 266 -2.14 -31.46 7.50
C ALA A 266 -2.00 -30.96 8.94
N ASP A 267 -0.79 -30.52 9.29
CA ASP A 267 -0.51 -29.78 10.51
C ASP A 267 -0.43 -28.29 10.21
N LEU A 268 -1.15 -27.50 11.00
CA LEU A 268 -1.15 -26.05 10.96
C LEU A 268 -0.56 -25.52 12.26
N LYS A 269 0.38 -24.57 12.18
CA LYS A 269 1.04 -24.02 13.39
C LYS A 269 1.23 -22.52 13.30
N VAL A 270 1.09 -21.84 14.43
CA VAL A 270 1.64 -20.50 14.64
C VAL A 270 2.95 -20.64 15.41
N PHE A 271 4.04 -20.15 14.82
CA PHE A 271 5.39 -20.27 15.35
C PHE A 271 6.07 -18.91 15.45
N GLY A 272 6.79 -18.65 16.54
CA GLY A 272 7.56 -17.42 16.75
C GLY A 272 8.75 -17.66 17.67
N GLU A 273 9.32 -16.60 18.24
CA GLU A 273 10.44 -16.70 19.19
C GLU A 273 10.16 -17.66 20.37
N PRO A 274 8.95 -17.71 20.98
CA PRO A 274 8.65 -18.66 22.04
C PRO A 274 8.49 -20.13 21.57
N GLY A 275 8.60 -20.41 20.27
CA GLY A 275 8.28 -21.69 19.66
C GLY A 275 6.86 -21.74 19.10
N ALA A 276 6.25 -22.93 19.09
CA ALA A 276 4.87 -23.12 18.64
C ALA A 276 3.89 -22.64 19.74
N VAL A 277 3.04 -21.68 19.40
CA VAL A 277 2.07 -21.05 20.33
C VAL A 277 0.63 -21.43 20.03
N TRP A 278 0.39 -22.06 18.88
CA TRP A 278 -0.88 -22.63 18.47
C TRP A 278 -0.61 -23.74 17.46
N GLU A 279 -1.33 -24.86 17.57
CA GLU A 279 -1.24 -25.99 16.65
C GLU A 279 -2.61 -26.57 16.39
N LYS A 280 -2.82 -27.07 15.17
CA LYS A 280 -4.03 -27.81 14.80
C LYS A 280 -3.74 -28.83 13.72
N HIS A 281 -4.14 -30.05 14.00
CA HIS A 281 -4.20 -31.12 13.00
C HIS A 281 -5.56 -31.07 12.29
N VAL A 282 -5.56 -31.13 10.96
CA VAL A 282 -6.77 -31.08 10.14
C VAL A 282 -6.78 -32.21 9.12
N THR A 283 -7.96 -32.77 8.87
CA THR A 283 -8.22 -33.72 7.78
C THR A 283 -9.12 -33.06 6.76
N PHE A 284 -8.79 -33.19 5.47
CA PHE A 284 -9.55 -32.60 4.37
C PHE A 284 -9.60 -33.56 3.17
N SER A 285 -10.51 -33.31 2.24
CA SER A 285 -10.70 -34.15 1.05
C SER A 285 -10.48 -33.37 -0.23
N VAL A 286 -9.67 -33.94 -1.13
CA VAL A 286 -9.60 -33.53 -2.53
C VAL A 286 -10.72 -34.26 -3.28
N PRO A 287 -11.68 -33.55 -3.89
CA PRO A 287 -12.86 -34.17 -4.47
C PRO A 287 -12.53 -34.92 -5.77
N GLN A 288 -13.32 -35.96 -6.07
CA GLN A 288 -13.29 -36.63 -7.35
C GLN A 288 -14.02 -35.76 -8.39
N PRO A 289 -13.35 -35.29 -9.46
CA PRO A 289 -14.04 -34.51 -10.49
C PRO A 289 -15.00 -35.39 -11.30
N PRO A 290 -16.09 -34.81 -11.85
CA PRO A 290 -16.94 -35.49 -12.82
C PRO A 290 -16.13 -36.04 -13.99
N LYS A 291 -16.62 -37.12 -14.62
CA LYS A 291 -15.96 -37.73 -15.77
C LYS A 291 -15.84 -36.72 -16.91
N GLY A 292 -14.61 -36.46 -17.36
CA GLY A 292 -14.32 -35.50 -18.44
C GLY A 292 -14.22 -34.05 -17.97
N SER A 293 -14.07 -33.80 -16.67
CA SER A 293 -13.80 -32.49 -16.08
C SER A 293 -12.50 -32.54 -15.27
N ASP A 294 -11.84 -31.40 -15.14
CA ASP A 294 -10.64 -31.24 -14.31
C ASP A 294 -11.01 -31.08 -12.82
N GLY A 295 -10.04 -31.28 -11.92
CA GLY A 295 -10.20 -31.04 -10.50
C GLY A 295 -10.31 -29.55 -10.14
N PRO A 296 -10.65 -29.22 -8.89
CA PRO A 296 -10.62 -27.84 -8.44
C PRO A 296 -9.18 -27.33 -8.36
N LEU A 297 -8.92 -26.12 -8.88
CA LEU A 297 -7.60 -25.47 -8.80
C LEU A 297 -7.19 -25.08 -7.37
N ALA A 298 -8.17 -24.99 -6.46
CA ALA A 298 -7.97 -24.66 -5.06
C ALA A 298 -8.96 -25.40 -4.16
N VAL A 299 -8.49 -25.86 -3.00
CA VAL A 299 -9.28 -26.56 -1.97
C VAL A 299 -9.13 -25.81 -0.66
N VAL A 300 -10.24 -25.32 -0.09
CA VAL A 300 -10.23 -24.72 1.25
C VAL A 300 -10.01 -25.82 2.28
N VAL A 301 -8.91 -25.73 3.03
CA VAL A 301 -8.53 -26.75 4.02
C VAL A 301 -8.96 -26.33 5.42
N PHE A 302 -8.78 -25.06 5.77
CA PHE A 302 -9.02 -24.58 7.11
C PHE A 302 -9.32 -23.08 7.14
N ARG A 303 -10.26 -22.65 8.00
CA ARG A 303 -10.50 -21.25 8.30
C ARG A 303 -11.14 -21.10 9.68
N GLU A 304 -10.47 -20.40 10.59
CA GLU A 304 -11.02 -20.10 11.92
C GLU A 304 -10.54 -18.75 12.44
N SER A 305 -11.35 -18.15 13.33
CA SER A 305 -10.92 -17.04 14.16
C SER A 305 -10.29 -17.56 15.45
N ILE A 306 -9.05 -17.16 15.72
CA ILE A 306 -8.29 -17.57 16.90
C ILE A 306 -7.93 -16.35 17.75
N LYS A 307 -7.55 -16.59 19.00
CA LYS A 307 -7.06 -15.56 19.93
C LYS A 307 -5.74 -16.04 20.53
N LEU A 308 -4.69 -15.24 20.37
CA LEU A 308 -3.37 -15.54 20.92
C LEU A 308 -2.99 -14.52 22.00
N ASN A 309 -2.64 -14.99 23.19
CA ASN A 309 -2.13 -14.14 24.25
C ASN A 309 -0.63 -14.45 24.43
N VAL A 310 0.17 -13.90 23.51
CA VAL A 310 1.60 -14.20 23.34
C VAL A 310 2.42 -12.90 23.41
N PRO A 311 3.73 -12.96 23.69
CA PRO A 311 4.59 -11.79 23.67
C PRO A 311 4.55 -11.06 22.31
N PRO A 312 4.69 -9.72 22.30
CA PRO A 312 4.85 -8.96 21.06
C PRO A 312 6.03 -9.46 20.23
N GLY A 313 5.88 -9.51 18.91
CA GLY A 313 6.92 -10.00 18.01
C GLY A 313 6.38 -10.40 16.64
N ALA A 314 7.29 -10.89 15.79
CA ALA A 314 6.95 -11.51 14.52
C ALA A 314 6.64 -13.00 14.73
N TYR A 315 5.59 -13.47 14.05
CA TYR A 315 5.16 -14.86 14.04
C TYR A 315 4.91 -15.31 12.60
N GLU A 316 4.90 -16.62 12.37
CA GLU A 316 4.52 -17.22 11.11
C GLU A 316 3.32 -18.15 11.32
N PHE A 317 2.29 -18.02 10.49
CA PHE A 317 1.30 -19.07 10.28
C PHE A 317 1.86 -20.04 9.23
N THR A 318 1.91 -21.31 9.57
CA THR A 318 2.61 -22.34 8.79
C THR A 318 1.73 -23.57 8.59
N ALA A 319 1.93 -24.26 7.46
CA ALA A 319 1.17 -25.45 7.09
C ALA A 319 2.08 -26.54 6.51
N SER A 320 1.84 -27.80 6.86
CA SER A 320 2.57 -28.95 6.33
C SER A 320 1.62 -30.12 6.06
N LEU A 321 1.74 -30.77 4.90
CA LEU A 321 1.06 -32.03 4.65
C LEU A 321 1.84 -33.17 5.30
N GLU A 322 1.14 -34.07 5.98
CA GLU A 322 1.79 -35.24 6.59
C GLU A 322 2.27 -36.25 5.53
N GLN A 323 1.51 -36.39 4.44
CA GLN A 323 1.78 -37.33 3.36
C GLN A 323 1.07 -36.95 2.06
N GLY A 324 1.46 -37.59 0.97
CA GLY A 324 0.80 -37.51 -0.34
C GLY A 324 1.29 -36.39 -1.27
N GLY A 325 1.90 -35.32 -0.73
CA GLY A 325 2.47 -34.24 -1.53
C GLY A 325 3.43 -33.34 -0.75
N ALA A 326 4.11 -32.44 -1.46
CA ALA A 326 5.08 -31.49 -0.90
C ALA A 326 4.78 -30.06 -1.40
N PRO A 327 3.82 -29.35 -0.77
CA PRO A 327 3.41 -28.03 -1.24
C PRO A 327 4.47 -26.95 -0.96
N ALA A 328 4.61 -25.98 -1.87
CA ALA A 328 5.30 -24.71 -1.59
C ALA A 328 4.41 -23.75 -0.76
N GLY A 329 4.84 -22.50 -0.52
CA GLY A 329 3.98 -21.46 0.11
C GLY A 329 3.66 -21.70 1.60
N ALA A 330 4.38 -22.58 2.27
CA ALA A 330 4.03 -23.12 3.60
C ALA A 330 4.13 -22.13 4.78
N ARG A 331 4.37 -20.84 4.56
CA ARG A 331 4.62 -19.84 5.62
C ARG A 331 4.06 -18.47 5.27
N ARG A 332 3.35 -17.85 6.23
CA ARG A 332 2.87 -16.47 6.17
C ARG A 332 3.27 -15.71 7.44
N LYS A 333 4.09 -14.68 7.29
CA LYS A 333 4.49 -13.80 8.40
C LYS A 333 3.34 -12.89 8.82
N PHE A 334 3.25 -12.62 10.11
CA PHE A 334 2.38 -11.60 10.70
C PHE A 334 2.99 -11.06 11.99
N TYR A 335 2.42 -10.00 12.55
CA TYR A 335 2.95 -9.32 13.73
C TYR A 335 1.93 -9.29 14.87
N VAL A 336 2.41 -9.50 16.09
CA VAL A 336 1.62 -9.32 17.32
C VAL A 336 2.22 -8.16 18.10
N SER A 337 1.38 -7.22 18.54
CA SER A 337 1.77 -6.09 19.38
C SER A 337 0.94 -6.03 20.66
N ALA A 338 1.53 -5.51 21.74
CA ALA A 338 0.78 -5.19 22.94
C ALA A 338 -0.08 -3.93 22.71
N PRO A 339 -1.27 -3.83 23.33
CA PRO A 339 -2.02 -2.58 23.38
C PRO A 339 -1.17 -1.44 23.94
N VAL A 340 -1.49 -0.22 23.53
CA VAL A 340 -0.67 0.91 23.95
C VAL A 340 -0.91 1.27 25.42
N ALA A 341 0.17 1.39 26.19
CA ALA A 341 0.07 1.85 27.57
C ALA A 341 -0.56 3.24 27.65
N ALA A 342 -1.47 3.43 28.62
CA ALA A 342 -2.09 4.72 28.89
C ALA A 342 -1.03 5.77 29.28
N SER A 343 -1.24 7.01 28.87
CA SER A 343 -0.39 8.14 29.21
C SER A 343 -1.16 9.17 30.03
N LYS A 344 -0.54 9.77 31.04
CA LYS A 344 -1.11 10.95 31.74
C LYS A 344 -0.71 12.22 30.99
N SER A 345 -1.16 12.35 29.76
CA SER A 345 -0.90 13.51 28.90
C SER A 345 -2.12 14.41 28.82
N GLU A 346 -1.91 15.69 28.53
CA GLU A 346 -2.97 16.64 28.26
C GLU A 346 -2.72 17.30 26.91
N VAL A 347 -3.75 17.40 26.09
CA VAL A 347 -3.69 18.01 24.76
C VAL A 347 -4.90 18.89 24.53
N THR A 348 -4.70 19.95 23.75
CA THR A 348 -5.79 20.74 23.18
C THR A 348 -6.19 20.14 21.83
N VAL A 349 -7.48 20.00 21.55
CA VAL A 349 -7.99 19.37 20.32
C VAL A 349 -8.76 20.36 19.46
N LEU A 350 -8.57 20.26 18.14
CA LEU A 350 -9.26 21.07 17.16
C LEU A 350 -9.61 20.21 15.93
N GLY A 351 -10.91 20.04 15.64
CA GLY A 351 -11.36 19.30 14.45
C GLY A 351 -11.11 17.78 14.49
N LEU A 352 -10.91 17.20 15.68
CA LEU A 352 -10.90 15.75 15.86
C LEU A 352 -12.33 15.20 15.86
N SER A 353 -12.49 13.92 15.49
CA SER A 353 -13.76 13.22 15.61
C SER A 353 -14.03 12.83 17.07
N ARG A 354 -15.30 12.58 17.42
CA ARG A 354 -15.68 12.14 18.77
C ARG A 354 -15.06 10.78 19.10
N GLU A 355 -14.96 9.89 18.12
CA GLU A 355 -14.33 8.58 18.25
C GLU A 355 -12.84 8.71 18.59
N THR A 356 -12.14 9.65 17.95
CA THR A 356 -10.73 9.93 18.23
C THR A 356 -10.55 10.48 19.65
N GLU A 357 -11.38 11.46 20.04
CA GLU A 357 -11.31 12.01 21.41
C GLU A 357 -11.65 10.97 22.48
N HIS A 358 -12.61 10.08 22.19
CA HIS A 358 -12.94 8.96 23.06
C HIS A 358 -11.78 7.98 23.19
N TRP A 359 -11.14 7.61 22.07
CA TRP A 359 -9.96 6.75 22.06
C TRP A 359 -8.82 7.35 22.88
N LEU A 360 -8.53 8.65 22.70
CA LEU A 360 -7.51 9.37 23.48
C LEU A 360 -7.81 9.32 24.98
N THR A 361 -9.05 9.61 25.37
CA THR A 361 -9.50 9.59 26.77
C THR A 361 -9.38 8.19 27.38
N ALA A 362 -9.77 7.15 26.64
CA ALA A 362 -9.63 5.76 27.05
C ALA A 362 -8.16 5.35 27.28
N HIS A 363 -7.22 6.01 26.60
CA HIS A 363 -5.77 5.82 26.76
C HIS A 363 -5.13 6.86 27.71
N GLY A 364 -5.94 7.52 28.54
CA GLY A 364 -5.48 8.41 29.62
C GLY A 364 -5.14 9.84 29.21
N VAL A 365 -5.32 10.19 27.93
CA VAL A 365 -5.04 11.53 27.42
C VAL A 365 -6.23 12.44 27.71
N THR A 366 -6.00 13.52 28.45
CA THR A 366 -7.00 14.54 28.72
C THR A 366 -7.12 15.47 27.52
N CYS A 367 -8.30 15.50 26.88
CA CYS A 367 -8.60 16.36 25.74
C CYS A 367 -9.28 17.67 26.20
N ARG A 368 -8.68 18.82 25.88
CA ARG A 368 -9.27 20.14 26.09
C ARG A 368 -9.73 20.75 24.77
N PRO A 369 -10.92 21.38 24.69
CA PRO A 369 -11.34 22.03 23.47
C PRO A 369 -10.47 23.26 23.17
N PHE A 370 -10.25 23.55 21.89
CA PHE A 370 -9.57 24.77 21.44
C PHE A 370 -10.39 26.03 21.77
N ALA A 371 -10.02 26.75 22.85
CA ALA A 371 -10.74 27.93 23.36
C ALA A 371 -9.95 29.25 23.23
N ALA A 372 -10.60 30.41 23.15
CA ALA A 372 -10.02 31.69 22.69
C ALA A 372 -8.80 32.25 23.47
N HIS A 373 -8.45 31.74 24.64
CA HIS A 373 -7.39 32.32 25.49
C HIS A 373 -6.54 31.26 26.19
N PRO A 374 -5.47 30.73 25.55
CA PRO A 374 -4.54 29.84 26.23
C PRO A 374 -3.79 30.62 27.33
N GLN A 375 -3.48 29.93 28.43
CA GLN A 375 -2.71 30.51 29.54
C GLN A 375 -1.23 30.13 29.47
N VAL A 376 -0.94 28.98 28.91
CA VAL A 376 0.40 28.37 28.79
C VAL A 376 0.58 27.84 27.38
N ARG A 377 1.82 27.48 27.03
CA ARG A 377 2.12 26.74 25.79
C ARG A 377 1.46 25.37 25.86
N GLU A 378 0.87 24.96 24.76
CA GLU A 378 0.08 23.73 24.66
C GLU A 378 0.65 22.80 23.58
N VAL A 379 0.29 21.52 23.67
CA VAL A 379 0.26 20.63 22.51
C VAL A 379 -1.15 20.64 21.94
N ILE A 380 -1.27 20.95 20.66
CA ILE A 380 -2.55 21.03 19.97
C ILE A 380 -2.59 19.97 18.87
N LEU A 381 -3.55 19.05 18.94
CA LEU A 381 -3.81 18.06 17.91
C LEU A 381 -4.91 18.57 16.99
N VAL A 382 -4.61 18.62 15.70
CA VAL A 382 -5.52 19.16 14.68
C VAL A 382 -5.95 18.06 13.73
N GLY A 383 -7.25 17.83 13.62
CA GLY A 383 -7.84 16.86 12.69
C GLY A 383 -8.13 17.45 11.32
N ASP A 384 -9.14 16.89 10.67
CA ASP A 384 -9.55 17.29 9.33
C ASP A 384 -10.43 18.55 9.37
N LEU A 385 -9.80 19.73 9.24
CA LEU A 385 -10.50 21.01 9.25
C LEU A 385 -11.33 21.27 7.98
N SER A 386 -11.12 20.51 6.90
CA SER A 386 -11.95 20.65 5.69
C SER A 386 -13.41 20.23 5.91
N LYS A 387 -13.68 19.50 7.01
CA LYS A 387 -15.02 19.08 7.46
C LYS A 387 -15.63 20.05 8.47
N THR A 388 -15.03 21.22 8.67
CA THR A 388 -15.47 22.21 9.67
C THR A 388 -15.63 23.59 9.02
N ASP A 389 -16.35 24.50 9.68
CA ASP A 389 -16.48 25.89 9.24
C ASP A 389 -15.24 26.76 9.59
N ALA A 390 -14.04 26.14 9.60
CA ALA A 390 -12.79 26.79 9.96
C ALA A 390 -12.45 27.94 8.99
N GLY A 391 -12.65 29.18 9.46
CA GLY A 391 -12.31 30.40 8.74
C GLY A 391 -10.93 30.96 9.06
N LEU A 392 -10.61 32.09 8.43
CA LEU A 392 -9.35 32.81 8.62
C LEU A 392 -9.07 33.16 10.09
N ASP A 393 -10.10 33.52 10.87
CA ASP A 393 -9.93 33.89 12.28
C ASP A 393 -9.47 32.73 13.15
N GLN A 394 -9.99 31.52 12.91
CA GLN A 394 -9.56 30.32 13.64
C GLN A 394 -8.12 29.95 13.27
N TRP A 395 -7.76 30.06 11.98
CA TRP A 395 -6.39 29.88 11.52
C TRP A 395 -5.44 30.91 12.12
N LYS A 396 -5.83 32.19 12.15
CA LYS A 396 -5.07 33.26 12.79
C LYS A 396 -4.86 32.96 14.28
N ALA A 397 -5.89 32.52 14.99
CA ALA A 397 -5.78 32.11 16.39
C ALA A 397 -4.81 30.92 16.57
N LEU A 398 -4.88 29.90 15.71
CA LEU A 398 -3.97 28.75 15.75
C LEU A 398 -2.51 29.16 15.53
N LEU A 399 -2.25 29.99 14.53
CA LEU A 399 -0.91 30.50 14.22
C LEU A 399 -0.36 31.40 15.31
N GLN A 400 -1.20 32.21 15.96
CA GLN A 400 -0.81 32.98 17.14
C GLN A 400 -0.34 32.06 18.28
N ARG A 401 -0.99 30.90 18.49
CA ARG A 401 -0.54 29.95 19.51
C ARG A 401 0.81 29.35 19.17
N ILE A 402 1.01 28.95 17.92
CA ILE A 402 2.30 28.43 17.47
C ILE A 402 3.38 29.52 17.64
N ALA A 403 3.13 30.73 17.16
CA ALA A 403 4.08 31.84 17.25
C ALA A 403 4.46 32.20 18.70
N ARG A 404 3.56 31.98 19.66
CA ARG A 404 3.80 32.19 21.10
C ARG A 404 4.38 30.97 21.83
N GLY A 405 4.71 29.90 21.11
CA GLY A 405 5.51 28.78 21.62
C GLY A 405 4.79 27.44 21.73
N SER A 406 3.50 27.34 21.38
CA SER A 406 2.80 26.05 21.38
C SER A 406 3.32 25.14 20.25
N THR A 407 3.14 23.83 20.43
CA THR A 407 3.39 22.83 19.39
C THR A 407 2.07 22.37 18.80
N VAL A 408 1.91 22.46 17.47
CA VAL A 408 0.73 21.95 16.76
C VAL A 408 1.11 20.70 15.96
N VAL A 409 0.30 19.67 16.02
CA VAL A 409 0.43 18.49 15.15
C VAL A 409 -0.83 18.36 14.32
N PHE A 410 -0.71 18.54 13.01
CA PHE A 410 -1.78 18.27 12.08
C PHE A 410 -1.79 16.77 11.78
N LEU A 411 -2.82 16.07 12.25
CA LEU A 411 -2.98 14.62 12.12
C LEU A 411 -3.63 14.22 10.79
N SER A 412 -4.19 15.18 10.05
CA SER A 412 -4.76 14.98 8.72
C SER A 412 -4.21 16.00 7.73
N PRO A 413 -3.81 15.60 6.50
CA PRO A 413 -3.35 16.54 5.49
C PRO A 413 -4.47 17.46 4.99
N TYR A 414 -5.73 17.02 5.12
CA TYR A 414 -6.90 17.80 4.70
C TYR A 414 -7.19 19.00 5.61
N ALA A 415 -6.52 19.10 6.77
CA ALA A 415 -6.54 20.32 7.57
C ALA A 415 -6.18 21.55 6.74
N PHE A 416 -5.26 21.43 5.78
CA PHE A 416 -4.72 22.57 5.05
C PHE A 416 -5.55 23.03 3.84
N LYS A 417 -6.66 22.34 3.53
CA LYS A 417 -7.45 22.63 2.33
C LYS A 417 -8.14 24.00 2.40
N ARG A 418 -7.90 24.87 1.41
CA ARG A 418 -8.59 26.16 1.22
C ARG A 418 -9.20 26.21 -0.17
N GLY A 419 -10.52 26.02 -0.28
CA GLY A 419 -11.17 25.80 -1.57
C GLY A 419 -10.61 24.55 -2.24
N ASP A 420 -10.20 24.67 -3.51
CA ASP A 420 -9.60 23.56 -4.26
C ASP A 420 -8.09 23.38 -4.01
N ASN A 421 -7.45 24.31 -3.30
CA ASN A 421 -6.03 24.20 -2.97
C ASN A 421 -5.84 23.33 -1.72
N ALA A 422 -5.29 22.13 -1.90
CA ALA A 422 -5.05 21.15 -0.84
C ALA A 422 -4.08 21.64 0.26
N VAL A 423 -3.21 22.60 -0.03
CA VAL A 423 -2.21 23.15 0.91
C VAL A 423 -2.42 24.64 1.17
N GLY A 424 -3.56 25.21 0.80
CA GLY A 424 -3.77 26.66 0.84
C GLY A 424 -3.59 27.29 2.23
N TRP A 425 -3.95 26.57 3.30
CA TRP A 425 -3.75 27.01 4.68
C TRP A 425 -2.38 26.69 5.28
N LEU A 426 -1.53 25.90 4.60
CA LEU A 426 -0.21 25.53 5.13
C LEU A 426 0.64 26.79 5.40
N PRO A 427 1.19 26.99 6.62
CA PRO A 427 1.85 28.24 7.00
C PRO A 427 3.33 28.24 6.57
N LEU A 428 3.56 28.09 5.26
CA LEU A 428 4.86 28.16 4.60
C LEU A 428 4.82 29.19 3.47
N GLU A 429 5.96 29.79 3.16
CA GLU A 429 6.07 30.68 1.99
C GLU A 429 6.03 29.83 0.72
N THR A 430 6.84 28.78 0.65
CA THR A 430 6.73 27.76 -0.40
C THR A 430 5.86 26.61 0.11
N LYS A 431 4.56 26.65 -0.22
CA LYS A 431 3.60 25.63 0.22
C LYS A 431 3.65 24.35 -0.60
N GLY A 432 4.28 24.37 -1.77
CA GLY A 432 4.29 23.25 -2.70
C GLY A 432 2.88 22.82 -3.12
N CYS A 433 2.67 21.51 -3.25
CA CYS A 433 1.36 20.90 -3.46
C CYS A 433 1.13 19.70 -2.53
N GLY A 434 -0.13 19.33 -2.39
CA GLY A 434 -0.56 18.10 -1.71
C GLY A 434 -1.55 17.36 -2.59
N TYR A 435 -1.37 16.06 -2.77
CA TYR A 435 -2.19 15.25 -3.68
C TYR A 435 -2.12 13.77 -3.34
N SER A 436 -3.12 13.00 -3.80
CA SER A 436 -3.07 11.54 -3.75
C SER A 436 -2.18 10.99 -4.86
N PHE A 437 -1.17 10.23 -4.49
CA PHE A 437 -0.26 9.53 -5.38
C PHE A 437 -0.89 8.23 -5.89
N GLY A 438 -0.66 7.89 -7.15
CA GLY A 438 -1.09 6.61 -7.71
C GLY A 438 -0.10 5.52 -7.32
N ASP A 439 -0.31 4.87 -6.18
CA ASP A 439 0.54 3.78 -5.70
C ASP A 439 0.05 2.42 -6.22
N TRP A 440 0.16 2.16 -7.51
CA TRP A 440 -0.28 0.92 -8.17
C TRP A 440 0.93 0.05 -8.53
N VAL A 441 0.99 -0.53 -9.73
CA VAL A 441 2.19 -1.25 -10.20
C VAL A 441 3.45 -0.39 -10.16
N TYR A 442 3.28 0.91 -10.44
CA TYR A 442 4.28 1.93 -10.21
C TYR A 442 3.90 2.67 -8.93
N HIS A 443 4.78 2.72 -7.96
CA HIS A 443 4.46 3.31 -6.65
C HIS A 443 5.65 4.06 -6.08
N LYS A 444 5.39 4.79 -4.99
CA LYS A 444 6.44 5.35 -4.15
C LYS A 444 6.77 4.41 -3.01
N GLU A 445 7.99 4.49 -2.50
CA GLU A 445 8.29 3.94 -1.18
C GLU A 445 8.19 5.03 -0.12
N CYS A 446 7.57 4.67 1.00
CA CYS A 446 7.51 5.50 2.20
C CYS A 446 8.65 5.09 3.13
N LEU A 447 9.47 6.04 3.57
CA LEU A 447 10.63 5.78 4.43
C LEU A 447 10.47 6.48 5.77
N ALA A 448 10.80 5.76 6.85
CA ALA A 448 10.85 6.29 8.20
C ALA A 448 12.29 6.48 8.66
N LYS A 449 12.61 7.67 9.14
CA LYS A 449 13.89 8.00 9.80
C LYS A 449 13.90 7.46 11.23
N PRO A 450 15.09 7.24 11.83
CA PRO A 450 15.19 7.03 13.27
C PRO A 450 14.73 8.30 14.00
N HIS A 451 13.47 8.31 14.44
CA HIS A 451 12.82 9.49 15.01
C HIS A 451 11.90 9.08 16.19
N PRO A 452 11.78 9.89 17.26
CA PRO A 452 10.98 9.53 18.43
C PRO A 452 9.52 9.18 18.17
N VAL A 453 8.92 9.66 17.07
CA VAL A 453 7.55 9.28 16.67
C VAL A 453 7.44 7.79 16.31
N PHE A 454 8.55 7.17 15.92
CA PHE A 454 8.67 5.73 15.63
C PHE A 454 9.27 4.93 16.79
N GLU A 455 9.33 5.46 18.01
CA GLU A 455 9.85 4.71 19.17
C GLU A 455 9.07 3.39 19.38
N GLY A 456 9.78 2.26 19.33
CA GLY A 456 9.18 0.93 19.42
C GLY A 456 8.45 0.47 18.14
N LEU A 457 8.60 1.18 17.03
CA LEU A 457 8.10 0.82 15.72
C LEU A 457 9.28 0.57 14.75
N PRO A 458 9.16 -0.36 13.79
CA PRO A 458 10.16 -0.53 12.74
C PRO A 458 10.39 0.76 11.96
N CYS A 459 11.61 1.29 11.99
CA CYS A 459 12.00 2.50 11.28
C CYS A 459 13.42 2.34 10.75
N LYS A 460 14.02 3.43 10.28
CA LYS A 460 15.34 3.44 9.64
C LYS A 460 15.34 2.65 8.32
N GLY A 461 14.39 2.99 7.45
CA GLY A 461 14.29 2.43 6.11
C GLY A 461 12.89 2.52 5.53
N VAL A 462 12.64 1.76 4.47
CA VAL A 462 11.33 1.58 3.86
C VAL A 462 10.34 1.02 4.89
N MET A 463 9.16 1.62 4.97
CA MET A 463 8.10 1.20 5.87
C MET A 463 7.45 -0.10 5.38
N ASP A 464 7.58 -1.17 6.16
CA ASP A 464 7.08 -2.51 5.80
C ASP A 464 5.54 -2.53 5.68
N TRP A 465 5.05 -2.87 4.48
CA TRP A 465 3.62 -2.97 4.17
C TRP A 465 2.90 -4.02 5.00
N GLU A 466 3.58 -5.09 5.44
CA GLU A 466 2.96 -6.11 6.29
C GLU A 466 2.80 -5.64 7.75
N TYR A 467 3.60 -4.66 8.18
CA TYR A 467 3.56 -4.10 9.53
C TYR A 467 2.66 -2.86 9.63
N TYR A 468 2.87 -1.91 8.71
CA TYR A 468 2.16 -0.64 8.68
C TYR A 468 0.83 -0.72 7.91
N ASP A 469 0.70 -1.62 6.94
CA ASP A 469 -0.50 -1.83 6.12
C ASP A 469 -1.17 -0.48 5.74
N GLN A 470 -2.45 -0.31 6.06
CA GLN A 470 -3.23 0.87 5.71
C GLN A 470 -2.87 2.16 6.50
N VAL A 471 -1.87 2.12 7.38
CA VAL A 471 -1.24 3.34 7.96
C VAL A 471 -0.40 4.06 6.89
N ILE A 472 0.15 3.30 5.94
CA ILE A 472 0.78 3.84 4.74
C ILE A 472 -0.27 4.62 3.96
N THR A 473 0.13 5.82 3.55
CA THR A 473 -0.77 6.79 2.92
C THR A 473 -0.52 6.91 1.44
N HIS A 474 -1.57 7.26 0.71
CA HIS A 474 -1.48 7.68 -0.68
C HIS A 474 -1.35 9.20 -0.81
N PHE A 475 -1.73 9.98 0.22
CA PHE A 475 -1.59 11.43 0.15
C PHE A 475 -0.15 11.85 0.44
N VAL A 476 0.40 12.75 -0.37
CA VAL A 476 1.79 13.21 -0.24
C VAL A 476 1.89 14.72 -0.25
N PHE A 477 2.92 15.24 0.42
CA PHE A 477 3.36 16.62 0.28
C PHE A 477 4.61 16.66 -0.62
N ASP A 478 4.59 17.55 -1.62
CA ASP A 478 5.65 17.75 -2.61
C ASP A 478 5.96 19.25 -2.76
N GLY A 479 7.25 19.61 -2.74
CA GLY A 479 7.72 20.97 -3.02
C GLY A 479 7.57 22.00 -1.89
N GLN A 480 7.35 21.58 -0.65
CA GLN A 480 7.34 22.49 0.52
C GLN A 480 8.73 23.08 0.76
N ASP A 481 8.84 24.12 1.59
CA ASP A 481 10.12 24.59 2.16
C ASP A 481 10.90 23.45 2.84
N THR A 482 12.22 23.59 3.00
CA THR A 482 13.02 22.59 3.72
C THR A 482 12.63 22.56 5.20
N PRO A 483 12.17 21.42 5.74
CA PRO A 483 11.74 21.31 7.13
C PRO A 483 12.90 21.36 8.13
N ASP A 484 12.62 21.81 9.35
CA ASP A 484 13.56 21.79 10.48
C ASP A 484 13.71 20.37 11.08
N ASP A 485 12.70 19.53 10.91
CA ASP A 485 12.62 18.19 11.48
C ASP A 485 11.95 17.24 10.47
N VAL A 486 12.55 16.08 10.21
CA VAL A 486 12.04 15.10 9.24
C VAL A 486 11.96 13.76 9.92
N ALA A 487 10.74 13.20 9.99
CA ALA A 487 10.54 11.85 10.51
C ALA A 487 10.24 10.85 9.39
N ALA A 488 9.50 11.25 8.35
CA ALA A 488 9.16 10.36 7.25
C ALA A 488 9.05 11.09 5.91
N VAL A 489 9.51 10.41 4.86
CA VAL A 489 9.59 10.91 3.48
C VAL A 489 9.09 9.85 2.50
N TRP A 490 8.92 10.22 1.25
CA TRP A 490 8.64 9.27 0.17
C TRP A 490 9.52 9.55 -1.03
N PHE A 491 9.84 8.49 -1.79
CA PHE A 491 10.58 8.55 -3.05
C PHE A 491 9.91 7.67 -4.10
N ALA A 492 9.89 8.13 -5.35
CA ALA A 492 9.47 7.36 -6.50
C ALA A 492 10.50 7.56 -7.62
N THR A 493 11.05 6.46 -8.15
CA THR A 493 12.01 6.45 -9.26
C THR A 493 11.50 5.53 -10.36
N GLY A 494 11.70 5.93 -11.62
CA GLY A 494 11.07 5.24 -12.75
C GLY A 494 9.55 5.25 -12.67
N TYR A 495 8.93 6.28 -12.08
CA TYR A 495 7.48 6.37 -11.95
C TYR A 495 6.82 6.75 -13.28
N ASN A 496 5.64 6.18 -13.53
CA ASN A 496 4.77 6.50 -14.65
C ASN A 496 3.33 6.54 -14.14
N ASP A 497 2.60 7.61 -14.44
CA ASP A 497 1.20 7.78 -14.02
C ASP A 497 0.20 7.21 -15.03
N GLY A 498 0.67 6.52 -16.07
CA GLY A 498 -0.14 5.95 -17.13
C GLY A 498 -0.70 6.98 -18.12
N MET A 499 -0.48 8.28 -17.88
CA MET A 499 -1.06 9.39 -18.64
C MET A 499 0.01 10.31 -19.26
N LEU A 500 1.29 9.98 -19.09
CA LEU A 500 2.44 10.76 -19.58
C LEU A 500 2.37 12.24 -19.14
N SER A 501 1.90 12.51 -17.92
CA SER A 501 1.74 13.90 -17.48
C SER A 501 3.07 14.64 -17.39
N GLU A 502 3.02 15.97 -17.58
CA GLU A 502 4.20 16.82 -17.44
C GLU A 502 4.82 16.73 -16.04
N LYS A 503 4.00 16.50 -15.00
CA LYS A 503 4.44 16.41 -13.60
C LYS A 503 5.46 15.31 -13.38
N PHE A 504 5.27 14.15 -14.01
CA PHE A 504 6.13 12.97 -13.83
C PHE A 504 7.02 12.70 -15.04
N ARG A 505 7.24 13.69 -15.91
CA ARG A 505 8.03 13.54 -17.15
C ARG A 505 9.46 13.03 -16.91
N THR A 506 10.06 13.33 -15.76
CA THR A 506 11.40 12.84 -15.39
C THR A 506 11.39 11.39 -14.92
N GLY A 507 10.23 10.86 -14.52
CA GLY A 507 10.08 9.58 -13.81
C GLY A 507 10.48 9.64 -12.34
N TYR A 508 10.78 10.82 -11.79
CA TYR A 508 11.17 11.00 -10.41
C TYR A 508 10.21 11.91 -9.66
N ALA A 509 9.88 11.54 -8.42
CA ALA A 509 9.21 12.41 -7.47
C ALA A 509 9.60 12.04 -6.04
N ALA A 510 9.56 13.00 -5.14
CA ALA A 510 9.85 12.79 -3.72
C ALA A 510 9.19 13.87 -2.88
N GLY A 511 9.13 13.64 -1.57
CA GLY A 511 8.62 14.64 -0.65
C GLY A 511 8.42 14.14 0.77
N LEU A 512 7.50 14.78 1.48
CA LEU A 512 7.34 14.63 2.92
C LEU A 512 6.07 13.85 3.28
N LEU A 513 6.17 13.03 4.32
CA LEU A 513 5.03 12.35 4.95
C LEU A 513 4.81 12.85 6.38
N PHE A 514 5.88 13.01 7.15
CA PHE A 514 5.85 13.59 8.49
C PHE A 514 7.07 14.51 8.68
N ALA A 515 6.82 15.81 8.85
CA ALA A 515 7.86 16.82 8.97
C ALA A 515 7.44 17.98 9.89
N GLY A 516 8.42 18.60 10.54
CA GLY A 516 8.25 19.70 11.46
C GLY A 516 8.90 20.99 10.97
N TYR A 517 8.26 22.11 11.29
CA TYR A 517 8.70 23.46 10.93
C TYR A 517 8.60 24.38 12.14
N ARG A 518 9.58 25.27 12.29
CA ARG A 518 9.51 26.36 13.25
C ARG A 518 8.59 27.46 12.76
N PHE A 519 7.88 28.07 13.70
CA PHE A 519 7.01 29.21 13.40
C PHE A 519 6.90 30.09 14.66
N GLY A 520 7.48 31.29 14.59
CA GLY A 520 7.73 32.13 15.76
C GLY A 520 8.53 31.39 16.85
N HIS A 521 8.03 31.40 18.09
CA HIS A 521 8.66 30.70 19.21
C HIS A 521 8.27 29.22 19.36
N GLY A 522 7.38 28.72 18.49
CA GLY A 522 6.88 27.35 18.54
C GLY A 522 7.20 26.58 17.27
N ARG A 523 6.44 25.52 17.03
CA ARG A 523 6.60 24.65 15.87
C ARG A 523 5.29 23.97 15.51
N PHE A 524 5.20 23.53 14.26
CA PHE A 524 4.10 22.67 13.83
C PHE A 524 4.62 21.47 13.04
N PHE A 525 3.82 20.41 13.01
CA PHE A 525 4.11 19.18 12.27
C PHE A 525 3.01 18.89 11.26
N ILE A 526 3.42 18.59 10.02
CA ILE A 526 2.53 18.07 8.98
C ILE A 526 2.59 16.54 9.00
N ASN A 527 1.47 15.88 8.72
CA ASN A 527 1.36 14.43 8.64
C ASN A 527 0.44 14.02 7.48
N THR A 528 0.84 12.98 6.75
CA THR A 528 -0.01 12.29 5.78
C THR A 528 -0.33 10.85 6.17
N LEU A 529 0.40 10.26 7.13
CA LEU A 529 0.18 8.89 7.59
C LEU A 529 -1.24 8.77 8.15
N ARG A 530 -1.92 7.67 7.82
CA ARG A 530 -3.34 7.45 8.12
C ARG A 530 -3.56 7.00 9.57
N ILE A 531 -3.06 7.79 10.52
CA ILE A 531 -3.04 7.45 11.94
C ILE A 531 -4.46 7.40 12.50
N LEU A 532 -5.27 8.44 12.24
CA LEU A 532 -6.62 8.56 12.77
C LEU A 532 -7.54 7.46 12.24
N GLU A 533 -7.39 7.11 10.96
CA GLU A 533 -8.19 6.10 10.28
C GLU A 533 -7.87 4.66 10.73
N ASN A 534 -6.75 4.46 11.43
CA ASN A 534 -6.27 3.14 11.85
C ASN A 534 -6.19 2.97 13.38
N LEU A 535 -6.74 3.92 14.15
CA LEU A 535 -6.81 3.79 15.61
C LEU A 535 -7.64 2.58 16.02
N ASP A 536 -7.12 1.80 16.97
CA ASP A 536 -7.69 0.53 17.45
C ASP A 536 -7.79 -0.58 16.38
N ILE A 537 -7.29 -0.32 15.16
CA ILE A 537 -7.28 -1.25 14.02
C ILE A 537 -5.88 -1.79 13.80
N ASN A 538 -4.88 -0.91 13.60
CA ASN A 538 -3.48 -1.30 13.43
C ASN A 538 -2.66 -0.83 14.64
N PRO A 539 -2.01 -1.74 15.40
CA PRO A 539 -1.22 -1.37 16.58
C PRO A 539 -0.13 -0.31 16.32
N ALA A 540 0.38 -0.22 15.09
CA ALA A 540 1.37 0.80 14.72
C ALA A 540 0.79 2.23 14.80
N ALA A 541 -0.48 2.44 14.42
CA ALA A 541 -1.13 3.75 14.45
C ALA A 541 -1.31 4.25 15.88
N ASP A 542 -1.83 3.39 16.76
CA ASP A 542 -2.01 3.67 18.19
C ASP A 542 -0.69 4.10 18.84
N ARG A 543 0.36 3.31 18.59
CA ARG A 543 1.69 3.56 19.14
C ARG A 543 2.27 4.87 18.61
N MET A 544 2.12 5.11 17.31
CA MET A 544 2.61 6.33 16.65
C MET A 544 1.92 7.57 17.19
N LEU A 545 0.60 7.56 17.39
CA LEU A 545 -0.13 8.69 17.97
C LEU A 545 0.37 9.02 19.39
N MET A 546 0.56 8.00 20.24
CA MET A 546 1.09 8.20 21.59
C MET A 546 2.53 8.72 21.59
N ASN A 547 3.36 8.25 20.67
CA ASN A 547 4.73 8.74 20.51
C ASN A 547 4.76 10.19 20.01
N ILE A 548 3.88 10.56 19.06
CA ILE A 548 3.69 11.92 18.57
C ILE A 548 3.31 12.86 19.72
N ILE A 549 2.34 12.48 20.55
CA ILE A 549 1.94 13.28 21.72
C ILE A 549 3.15 13.48 22.63
N ARG A 550 3.84 12.41 23.03
CA ARG A 550 5.03 12.49 23.90
C ARG A 550 6.12 13.38 23.31
N TYR A 551 6.36 13.27 22.00
CA TYR A 551 7.37 14.07 21.31
C TYR A 551 7.00 15.55 21.21
N ALA A 552 5.72 15.84 20.99
CA ALA A 552 5.17 17.20 20.89
C ALA A 552 5.17 17.93 22.25
N GLN A 553 5.01 17.20 23.36
CA GLN A 553 4.99 17.74 24.73
C GLN A 553 6.33 18.35 25.19
N LYS A 554 7.42 18.20 24.43
CA LYS A 554 8.70 18.84 24.76
C LYS A 554 8.56 20.37 24.82
N GLY A 555 8.42 20.91 26.03
CA GLY A 555 8.34 22.35 26.29
C GLY A 555 6.93 22.93 26.46
N ASP A 556 5.90 22.08 26.57
CA ASP A 556 4.54 22.50 26.96
C ASP A 556 4.49 23.00 28.42
N GLY A 557 3.37 23.62 28.81
CA GLY A 557 3.16 24.14 30.18
C GLY A 557 3.97 25.40 30.54
N LYS A 558 4.94 25.80 29.72
CA LYS A 558 5.70 27.05 29.89
C LYS A 558 4.83 28.29 29.64
N PRO A 559 5.20 29.46 30.20
CA PRO A 559 4.55 30.73 29.86
C PRO A 559 4.56 31.01 28.35
N LEU A 560 3.48 31.62 27.87
CA LEU A 560 3.38 32.07 26.48
C LEU A 560 4.45 33.14 26.20
N ALA A 561 5.14 33.03 25.07
CA ALA A 561 5.98 34.12 24.60
C ALA A 561 5.13 35.32 24.14
N ALA A 562 5.78 36.48 24.04
CA ALA A 562 5.22 37.59 23.29
C ALA A 562 5.02 37.19 21.83
N LEU A 563 4.02 37.77 21.18
CA LEU A 563 3.84 37.58 19.75
C LEU A 563 4.98 38.31 19.01
N PRO A 564 5.60 37.71 17.98
CA PRO A 564 6.59 38.42 17.17
C PRO A 564 6.03 39.70 16.56
N ASP A 565 6.82 40.78 16.54
CA ASP A 565 6.39 42.10 16.06
C ASP A 565 5.98 42.09 14.58
N ASP A 566 6.54 41.17 13.79
CA ASP A 566 6.29 41.01 12.36
C ASP A 566 5.17 40.01 12.04
N PHE A 567 4.46 39.50 13.06
CA PHE A 567 3.47 38.43 12.88
C PHE A 567 2.34 38.79 11.89
N GLU A 568 1.81 40.01 11.95
CA GLU A 568 0.76 40.44 11.02
C GLU A 568 1.27 40.57 9.58
N THR A 569 2.53 41.01 9.40
CA THR A 569 3.18 41.03 8.09
C THR A 569 3.40 39.63 7.55
N LEU A 570 3.80 38.68 8.40
CA LEU A 570 3.92 37.27 8.02
C LEU A 570 2.56 36.69 7.60
N LEU A 571 1.48 36.94 8.34
CA LEU A 571 0.14 36.47 7.97
C LEU A 571 -0.31 37.02 6.61
N HIS A 572 -0.08 38.31 6.35
CA HIS A 572 -0.39 38.91 5.06
C HIS A 572 0.40 38.25 3.93
N ARG A 573 1.69 37.93 4.13
CA ARG A 573 2.47 37.21 3.11
C ARG A 573 1.94 35.80 2.84
N LEU A 574 1.43 35.11 3.87
CA LEU A 574 0.97 33.73 3.75
C LEU A 574 -0.44 33.59 3.15
N TYR A 575 -1.31 34.58 3.33
CA TYR A 575 -2.75 34.46 3.02
C TYR A 575 -3.42 35.69 2.40
N GLY A 576 -2.72 36.82 2.31
CA GLY A 576 -3.22 38.09 1.79
C GLY A 576 -3.23 38.18 0.27
#